data_AF-E2ACQ1-F1
#
_entry.id   AF-E2ACQ1-F1
#
_cell.length_a   1.000
_cell.length_b   1.000
_cell.length_c   1.000
_cell.angle_alpha   90.00
_cell.angle_beta   90.00
_cell.angle_gamma   90.00
#
_symmetry.space_group_name_H-M   'P 1'
#
loop_
_entity.id
_entity.type
_entity.pdbx_description
1 polymer ?
#
loop_
_entity_poly.entity_id
_entity_poly.type
_entity_poly.pdbx_seq_one_letter_code
_entity_poly.pdbx_strand_id
1 'polypeptide(L)'
;MSFKTPSTASCEWLTVLVKLPQETRENVELSVESEAIDVRSSRYRLHLPTPYPVDPNASSAKWHNDTSTLEITLRLARELDNVNF
;
A
#
# COMPACT_ATOMS: atom_id res chain seq x y z
N MET A 1 8.09 -23.56 -11.54
CA MET A 1 7.77 -22.13 -11.80
C MET A 1 6.50 -21.85 -11.04
N SER A 2 6.51 -20.95 -10.05
CA SER A 2 5.25 -20.56 -9.40
C SER A 2 4.34 -19.90 -10.43
N PHE A 3 3.07 -20.30 -10.49
CA PHE A 3 2.07 -19.76 -11.41
C PHE A 3 1.57 -18.35 -11.00
N LYS A 4 2.40 -17.59 -10.28
CA LYS A 4 2.07 -16.26 -9.78
C LYS A 4 2.15 -15.23 -10.90
N THR A 5 1.15 -14.36 -10.99
CA THR A 5 1.07 -13.27 -11.96
C THR A 5 1.04 -11.92 -11.25
N PRO A 6 1.37 -10.80 -11.92
CA PRO A 6 1.26 -9.46 -11.33
C PRO A 6 -0.21 -9.00 -11.15
N SER A 7 -1.20 -9.82 -11.52
CA SER A 7 -2.61 -9.56 -11.24
C SER A 7 -2.84 -9.52 -9.74
N THR A 8 -3.73 -8.65 -9.28
CA THR A 8 -4.16 -8.58 -7.88
C THR A 8 -4.73 -9.90 -7.36
N ALA A 9 -5.24 -10.76 -8.26
CA ALA A 9 -5.71 -12.10 -7.91
C ALA A 9 -4.60 -13.08 -7.52
N SER A 10 -3.32 -12.75 -7.77
CA SER A 10 -2.20 -13.68 -7.64
C SER A 10 -0.94 -13.08 -6.98
N CYS A 11 -0.73 -11.76 -7.10
CA CYS A 11 0.40 -11.11 -6.45
C CYS A 11 0.24 -11.18 -4.92
N GLU A 12 1.35 -11.28 -4.20
CA GLU A 12 1.32 -11.28 -2.73
C GLU A 12 1.56 -9.89 -2.14
N TRP A 13 2.17 -9.02 -2.94
CA TRP A 13 2.55 -7.67 -2.57
C TRP A 13 1.92 -6.68 -3.56
N LEU A 14 1.38 -5.60 -3.03
CA LEU A 14 0.83 -4.49 -3.80
C LEU A 14 1.57 -3.21 -3.42
N THR A 15 2.24 -2.58 -4.40
CA THR A 15 2.92 -1.31 -4.17
C THR A 15 2.10 -0.15 -4.73
N VAL A 16 1.87 0.87 -3.90
CA VAL A 16 1.15 2.09 -4.24
C VAL A 16 2.10 3.28 -4.10
N LEU A 17 2.17 4.11 -5.15
CA LEU A 17 2.97 5.34 -5.16
C LEU A 17 2.05 6.55 -5.16
N VAL A 18 2.07 7.32 -4.06
CA VAL A 18 1.25 8.52 -3.89
C VAL A 18 2.15 9.75 -3.97
N LYS A 19 2.00 10.53 -5.04
CA LYS A 19 2.75 11.78 -5.22
C LYS A 19 2.06 12.91 -4.46
N LEU A 20 2.80 13.54 -3.55
CA LEU A 20 2.34 14.59 -2.65
C LEU A 20 3.28 15.80 -2.77
N PRO A 21 3.31 16.49 -3.92
CA PRO A 21 4.23 17.59 -4.14
C PRO A 21 3.97 18.71 -3.13
N GLN A 22 5.05 19.32 -2.66
CA GLN A 22 5.06 20.38 -1.64
C GLN A 22 4.67 19.91 -0.22
N GLU A 23 4.62 18.60 0.03
CA GLU A 23 4.56 18.04 1.38
C GLU A 23 5.92 17.51 1.83
N THR A 24 6.08 17.37 3.14
CA THR A 24 7.21 16.72 3.79
C THR A 24 6.74 15.45 4.48
N ARG A 25 7.65 14.51 4.72
CA ARG A 25 7.34 13.25 5.42
C ARG A 25 6.63 13.47 6.77
N GLU A 26 7.02 14.50 7.52
CA GLU A 26 6.46 14.79 8.85
C GLU A 26 5.01 15.30 8.81
N ASN A 27 4.58 15.89 7.69
CA ASN A 27 3.24 16.41 7.52
C ASN A 27 2.26 15.39 6.93
N VAL A 28 2.73 14.18 6.63
CA VAL A 28 1.95 13.12 6.01
C VAL A 28 1.67 12.03 7.04
N GLU A 29 0.39 11.82 7.32
CA GLU A 29 -0.11 10.71 8.11
C GLU A 29 -0.53 9.57 7.18
N LEU A 30 -0.13 8.35 7.51
CA LEU A 30 -0.53 7.13 6.83
C LEU A 30 -1.18 6.20 7.85
N SER A 31 -2.42 5.77 7.55
CA SER A 31 -3.10 4.68 8.25
C SER A 31 -3.29 3.52 7.28
N VAL A 32 -2.87 2.33 7.69
CA VAL A 32 -3.10 1.09 6.93
C VAL A 32 -4.08 0.25 7.72
N GLU A 33 -5.28 0.11 7.18
CA GLU A 33 -6.33 -0.76 7.71
C GLU A 33 -6.38 -2.06 6.90
N SER A 34 -7.11 -3.04 7.40
CA SER A 34 -7.24 -4.34 6.72
C SER A 34 -7.75 -4.20 5.29
N GLU A 35 -8.66 -3.25 5.02
CA GLU A 35 -9.36 -3.16 3.72
C GLU A 35 -9.14 -1.82 2.99
N ALA A 36 -8.32 -0.92 3.55
CA ALA A 36 -8.08 0.39 2.98
C ALA A 36 -6.77 1.01 3.47
N ILE A 37 -6.24 1.94 2.68
CA ILE A 37 -5.23 2.89 3.12
C ILE A 37 -5.84 4.29 3.18
N ASP A 38 -5.49 5.03 4.23
CA ASP A 38 -5.84 6.44 4.39
C ASP A 38 -4.55 7.27 4.50
N VAL A 39 -4.38 8.23 3.60
CA VAL A 39 -3.25 9.16 3.57
C VAL A 39 -3.80 10.56 3.75
N ARG A 40 -3.27 11.28 4.74
CA ARG A 40 -3.68 12.65 5.06
C ARG A 40 -2.49 13.58 5.17
N SER A 41 -2.66 14.79 4.69
CA SER A 41 -1.80 15.93 4.98
C SER A 41 -2.67 17.19 5.09
N SER A 42 -2.06 18.35 5.33
CA SER A 42 -2.80 19.61 5.31
C SER A 42 -3.40 19.94 3.94
N ARG A 43 -2.88 19.36 2.85
CA ARG A 43 -3.27 19.67 1.47
C ARG A 43 -4.00 18.53 0.78
N TYR A 44 -3.70 17.29 1.15
CA TYR A 44 -4.18 16.11 0.44
C TYR A 44 -4.89 15.15 1.37
N ARG A 45 -5.90 14.48 0.82
CA ARG A 45 -6.55 13.34 1.47
C ARG A 45 -6.81 12.28 0.42
N LEU A 46 -6.41 11.05 0.71
CA LEU A 46 -6.68 9.88 -0.11
C LEU A 46 -7.19 8.78 0.81
N HIS A 47 -8.39 8.27 0.53
CA HIS A 47 -8.89 7.02 1.09
C HIS A 47 -9.02 6.03 -0.06
N LEU A 48 -8.21 4.98 -0.06
CA LEU A 48 -8.14 4.00 -1.13
C LEU A 48 -8.47 2.61 -0.57
N PRO A 49 -9.64 2.03 -0.91
CA PRO A 49 -9.94 0.64 -0.61
C PRO A 49 -8.95 -0.30 -1.30
N THR A 50 -8.50 -1.33 -0.60
CA THR A 50 -7.63 -2.36 -1.18
C THR A 50 -8.48 -3.40 -1.91
N PRO A 51 -7.96 -4.01 -2.99
CA PRO A 51 -8.71 -5.03 -3.74
C PRO A 51 -8.95 -6.31 -2.94
N TYR A 52 -8.11 -6.56 -1.92
CA TYR A 52 -8.17 -7.67 -0.99
C TYR A 52 -7.71 -7.19 0.39
N PRO A 53 -8.06 -7.91 1.47
CA PRO A 53 -7.53 -7.61 2.78
C PRO A 53 -6.00 -7.62 2.80
N VAL A 54 -5.40 -6.80 3.66
CA VAL A 54 -3.95 -6.68 3.85
C VAL A 54 -3.58 -6.98 5.29
N ASP A 55 -2.33 -7.41 5.51
CA ASP A 55 -1.73 -7.46 6.84
C ASP A 55 -0.97 -6.16 7.11
N PRO A 56 -1.48 -5.26 7.99
CA PRO A 56 -0.82 -4.00 8.28
C PRO A 56 0.56 -4.18 8.94
N ASN A 57 0.76 -5.27 9.69
CA ASN A 57 2.01 -5.52 10.42
C ASN A 57 3.12 -6.03 9.49
N ALA A 58 2.75 -6.71 8.41
CA ALA A 58 3.68 -7.14 7.37
C ALA A 58 3.85 -6.11 6.25
N SER A 59 3.08 -5.02 6.28
CA SER A 59 3.15 -3.93 5.30
C SER A 59 4.19 -2.87 5.72
N SER A 60 4.67 -2.09 4.75
CA SER A 60 5.68 -1.06 4.99
C SER A 60 5.44 0.19 4.15
N ALA A 61 6.02 1.30 4.56
CA ALA A 61 5.98 2.54 3.81
C ALA A 61 7.33 3.26 3.82
N LYS A 62 7.63 3.96 2.72
CA LYS A 62 8.85 4.74 2.53
C LYS A 62 8.51 6.07 1.88
N TRP A 63 9.12 7.14 2.37
CA TRP A 63 9.03 8.45 1.75
C TRP A 63 10.25 8.72 0.88
N HIS A 64 10.02 9.19 -0.35
CA HIS A 64 11.06 9.61 -1.29
C HIS A 64 11.08 11.13 -1.36
N ASN A 65 12.09 11.75 -0.73
CA ASN A 65 12.20 13.21 -0.66
C ASN A 65 12.39 13.87 -2.04
N ASP A 66 13.16 13.24 -2.92
CA ASP A 66 13.49 13.79 -4.25
C ASP A 66 12.27 13.99 -5.14
N THR A 67 11.21 13.20 -4.91
CA THR A 67 9.99 13.20 -5.72
C THR A 67 8.73 13.54 -4.92
N SER A 68 8.88 13.88 -3.63
CA SER A 68 7.78 14.04 -2.68
C SER A 68 6.73 12.92 -2.80
N THR A 69 7.19 11.67 -2.81
CA THR A 69 6.33 10.49 -3.05
C THR A 69 6.32 9.56 -1.85
N LEU A 70 5.13 9.18 -1.41
CA LEU A 70 4.91 8.12 -0.44
C LEU A 70 4.76 6.78 -1.18
N GLU A 71 5.69 5.86 -0.97
CA GLU A 71 5.61 4.47 -1.43
C GLU A 71 5.07 3.60 -0.31
N ILE A 72 4.01 2.85 -0.59
CA ILE A 72 3.33 1.97 0.35
C ILE A 72 3.39 0.56 -0.24
N THR A 73 4.02 -0.37 0.46
CA THR A 73 4.08 -1.78 0.07
C THR A 73 3.21 -2.60 1.00
N LEU A 74 2.11 -3.10 0.48
CA LEU A 74 1.06 -3.82 1.20
C LEU A 74 1.22 -5.32 1.01
N ARG A 75 1.19 -6.08 2.10
CA ARG A 75 1.08 -7.55 2.05
C ARG A 75 -0.39 -7.94 1.94
N LEU A 76 -0.80 -8.53 0.82
CA LEU A 76 -2.16 -9.05 0.69
C LEU A 76 -2.32 -10.30 1.58
N ALA A 77 -3.45 -10.39 2.27
CA ALA A 77 -3.84 -11.48 3.16
C ALA A 77 -5.15 -12.09 2.67
N ARG A 78 -5.06 -13.07 1.75
CA ARG A 78 -6.23 -13.79 1.22
C ARG A 78 -6.37 -15.14 1.91
N GLU A 79 -7.59 -15.59 2.18
CA GLU A 79 -7.87 -16.87 2.85
C GLU A 79 -7.24 -18.08 2.16
N LEU A 80 -7.03 -18.01 0.84
CA LEU A 80 -6.47 -19.09 0.01
C LEU A 80 -5.01 -18.86 -0.41
N ASP A 81 -4.30 -17.86 0.13
CA ASP A 81 -2.89 -17.62 -0.25
C ASP A 81 -1.99 -18.83 0.02
N ASN A 82 -2.31 -19.61 1.06
CA ASN A 82 -1.63 -20.86 1.40
C ASN A 82 -1.98 -22.05 0.49
N VAL A 83 -2.93 -21.88 -0.43
CA VAL A 83 -3.44 -22.91 -1.35
C VAL A 83 -3.00 -22.65 -2.80
N ASN A 84 -2.23 -21.59 -3.05
CA ASN A 84 -1.63 -21.35 -4.37
C ASN A 84 -0.48 -22.35 -4.62
N PHE A 85 -0.78 -23.46 -5.29
CA PHE A 85 0.17 -24.46 -5.81
C PHE A 85 0.96 -23.93 -7.02
#